data_AF-A0A0U1D9S6-F1
#
_entry.id   AF-A0A0U1D9S6-F1
#
_cell.length_a   1.000
_cell.length_b   1.000
_cell.length_c   1.000
_cell.angle_alpha   90.00
_cell.angle_beta   90.00
_cell.angle_gamma   90.00
#
_symmetry.space_group_name_H-M   'P 1'
#
loop_
_entity.id
_entity.type
_entity.pdbx_description
1 polymer ?
#
loop_
_entity_poly.entity_id
_entity_poly.type
_entity_poly.pdbx_seq_one_letter_code
_entity_poly.pdbx_strand_id
1 'polypeptide(L)'
;MFTGASNAHVAILLVDARAGVLRQTRRHARIAKLLGIKHFVATVNKIDLVGFDQGRFAEVEHELQQVADRLGGLDLTVIPIAAKLGDNVVLRSENTPWYDGPTLLEYLEGIELTAPHADPASLRLPVQWVSRPTAQQRRRYTGRLSAGTLQVGDPVVSLPAGTRSVVTALDTLDENRPAGVAPLSVSIELADDIDVGRGDVFVSASEDAVLPVLAREIDATVCWFFDNPLRAGDRLALKQGTRTVRATVQELHTKLDPETLDEVEYPVELALNDIGSVTLRTSSVLVADNYADNRDNGAFILIDEVSNDTVGAGIILQARELKPSGHNRSDIKWHPSSLDREYRWNSTGQRGATIWFTGLPASGKSTLAVAVERALVESGQVATCSTGTTCGMDCRTISASPPATGPRTFAASGISPGCWPMRAWWRWRRWCRR
;
A
#
# COMPACT_ATOMS: atom_id res chain seq x y z
N MET A 1 -4.06 -17.33 14.44
CA MET A 1 -4.68 -17.65 13.14
C MET A 1 -4.32 -16.61 12.07
N PHE A 2 -4.47 -15.31 12.35
CA PHE A 2 -4.29 -14.23 11.36
C PHE A 2 -2.92 -14.24 10.64
N THR A 3 -1.83 -14.52 11.37
CA THR A 3 -0.46 -14.57 10.82
C THR A 3 -0.16 -15.80 9.97
N GLY A 4 -0.81 -16.95 10.23
CA GLY A 4 -0.60 -18.18 9.47
C GLY A 4 -1.51 -18.27 8.24
N ALA A 5 -2.71 -17.68 8.32
CA ALA A 5 -3.69 -17.68 7.24
C ALA A 5 -3.39 -16.65 6.15
N SER A 6 -2.53 -15.64 6.39
CA SER A 6 -2.22 -14.59 5.42
C SER A 6 -1.57 -15.07 4.13
N ASN A 7 -0.87 -16.21 4.16
CA ASN A 7 -0.24 -16.84 2.99
C ASN A 7 -0.95 -18.12 2.55
N ALA A 8 -2.08 -18.48 3.16
CA ALA A 8 -2.78 -19.71 2.87
C ALA A 8 -3.68 -19.58 1.65
N HIS A 9 -3.73 -20.63 0.83
CA HIS A 9 -4.65 -20.73 -0.31
C HIS A 9 -5.94 -21.46 0.06
N VAL A 10 -5.87 -22.33 1.07
CA VAL A 10 -6.95 -23.23 1.51
C VAL A 10 -7.11 -23.14 3.02
N ALA A 11 -8.35 -23.11 3.50
CA ALA A 11 -8.68 -23.23 4.91
C ALA A 11 -9.41 -24.54 5.19
N ILE A 12 -8.88 -25.31 6.16
CA ILE A 12 -9.52 -26.53 6.66
C ILE A 12 -10.25 -26.21 7.97
N LEU A 13 -11.58 -26.30 7.96
CA LEU A 13 -12.43 -26.12 9.13
C LEU A 13 -12.63 -27.47 9.83
N LEU A 14 -11.86 -27.71 10.89
CA LEU A 14 -11.95 -28.92 11.68
C LEU A 14 -13.09 -28.84 12.71
N VAL A 15 -14.05 -29.76 12.64
CA VAL A 15 -15.22 -29.83 13.53
C VAL A 15 -15.27 -31.19 14.20
N ASP A 16 -15.59 -31.26 15.50
CA ASP A 16 -15.81 -32.54 16.20
C ASP A 16 -17.26 -32.99 15.96
N ALA A 17 -17.45 -34.21 15.44
CA ALA A 17 -18.77 -34.77 15.12
C ALA A 17 -19.73 -34.76 16.30
N ARG A 18 -19.23 -34.87 17.54
CA ARG A 18 -20.06 -34.85 18.75
C ARG A 18 -20.49 -33.44 19.13
N ALA A 19 -19.58 -32.48 18.98
CA ALA A 19 -19.82 -31.10 19.39
C ALA A 19 -20.55 -30.27 18.34
N GLY A 20 -20.40 -30.59 17.05
CA GLY A 20 -20.93 -29.78 15.95
C GLY A 20 -20.22 -28.42 15.82
N VAL A 21 -20.87 -27.47 15.18
CA VAL A 21 -20.26 -26.17 14.85
C VAL A 21 -20.18 -25.27 16.08
N LEU A 22 -18.97 -25.02 16.55
CA LEU A 22 -18.70 -24.15 17.70
C LEU A 22 -18.47 -22.69 17.27
N ARG A 23 -18.56 -21.77 18.25
CA ARG A 23 -18.20 -20.35 18.09
C ARG A 23 -16.83 -20.16 17.45
N GLN A 24 -15.86 -20.96 17.87
CA GLN A 24 -14.49 -20.91 17.34
C GLN A 24 -14.44 -21.26 15.84
N THR A 25 -15.22 -22.25 15.39
CA THR A 25 -15.31 -22.63 13.97
C THR A 25 -15.81 -21.46 13.12
N ARG A 26 -16.89 -20.81 13.56
CA ARG A 26 -17.48 -19.63 12.89
C ARG A 26 -16.48 -18.47 12.80
N ARG A 27 -15.81 -18.17 13.91
CA ARG A 27 -14.78 -17.13 13.99
C ARG A 27 -13.61 -17.41 13.04
N HIS A 28 -13.10 -18.64 13.03
CA HIS A 28 -12.01 -19.04 12.16
C HIS A 28 -12.37 -18.97 10.67
N ALA A 29 -13.59 -19.39 10.32
CA ALA A 29 -14.10 -19.28 8.94
C ALA A 29 -14.20 -17.82 8.50
N ARG A 30 -14.70 -16.92 9.35
CA ARG A 30 -14.76 -15.48 9.07
C ARG A 30 -13.37 -14.86 8.90
N ILE A 31 -12.42 -15.18 9.78
CA ILE A 31 -11.03 -14.68 9.69
C ILE A 31 -10.38 -15.14 8.38
N ALA A 32 -10.52 -16.42 8.04
CA ALA A 32 -10.00 -16.97 6.79
C ALA A 32 -10.60 -16.24 5.57
N LYS A 33 -11.90 -15.93 5.60
CA LYS A 33 -12.57 -15.19 4.52
C LYS A 33 -12.09 -13.75 4.43
N LEU A 34 -11.91 -13.07 5.56
CA LEU A 34 -11.36 -11.71 5.61
C LEU A 34 -9.94 -11.66 5.05
N LEU A 35 -9.12 -12.69 5.31
CA LEU A 35 -7.78 -12.84 4.73
C LEU A 35 -7.80 -13.30 3.26
N GLY A 36 -8.98 -13.31 2.64
CA GLY A 36 -9.16 -13.58 1.23
C GLY A 36 -8.99 -15.04 0.84
N ILE A 37 -8.85 -16.00 1.77
CA ILE A 37 -8.76 -17.43 1.42
C ILE A 37 -9.97 -17.78 0.54
N LYS A 38 -9.70 -18.41 -0.61
CA LYS A 38 -10.73 -18.70 -1.61
C LYS A 38 -11.33 -20.08 -1.42
N HIS A 39 -10.50 -21.06 -1.09
CA HIS A 39 -10.89 -22.46 -0.99
C HIS A 39 -11.12 -22.83 0.48
N PHE A 40 -12.27 -23.42 0.76
CA PHE A 40 -12.65 -23.90 2.07
C PHE A 40 -13.07 -25.36 2.00
N VAL A 41 -12.61 -26.15 2.97
CA VAL A 41 -13.10 -27.50 3.21
C VAL A 41 -13.39 -27.65 4.68
N ALA A 42 -14.51 -28.27 5.02
CA ALA A 42 -14.81 -28.64 6.39
C ALA A 42 -14.62 -30.13 6.58
N THR A 43 -14.01 -30.50 7.70
CA THR A 43 -13.81 -31.90 8.07
C THR A 43 -14.53 -32.19 9.37
N VAL A 44 -15.54 -33.06 9.32
CA VAL A 44 -16.28 -33.55 10.49
C VAL A 44 -15.50 -34.72 11.07
N ASN A 45 -14.61 -34.40 12.01
CA ASN A 45 -13.67 -35.32 12.61
C ASN A 45 -14.27 -36.08 13.80
N LYS A 46 -13.66 -37.23 14.12
CA LYS A 46 -14.08 -38.18 15.16
C LYS A 46 -15.44 -38.83 14.87
N ILE A 47 -15.72 -39.09 13.60
CA ILE A 47 -16.96 -39.75 13.18
C ILE A 47 -17.07 -41.19 13.74
N ASP A 48 -15.92 -41.81 14.07
CA ASP A 48 -15.83 -43.10 14.75
C ASP A 48 -16.51 -43.08 16.13
N LEU A 49 -16.44 -41.95 16.85
CA LEU A 49 -17.03 -41.83 18.19
C LEU A 49 -18.55 -41.66 18.17
N VAL A 50 -19.13 -41.38 17.00
CA VAL A 50 -20.59 -41.39 16.79
C VAL A 50 -21.03 -42.61 15.98
N GLY A 51 -20.17 -43.62 15.83
CA GLY A 51 -20.49 -44.87 15.15
C GLY A 51 -20.71 -44.72 13.64
N PHE A 52 -20.05 -43.75 13.00
CA PHE A 52 -20.20 -43.48 11.56
C PHE A 52 -21.65 -43.13 11.14
N ASP A 53 -22.41 -42.53 12.06
CA ASP A 53 -23.82 -42.18 11.87
C ASP A 53 -24.02 -41.09 10.80
N GLN A 54 -24.80 -41.43 9.76
CA GLN A 54 -25.11 -40.54 8.64
C GLN A 54 -26.00 -39.36 9.07
N GLY A 55 -26.95 -39.59 9.99
CA GLY A 55 -27.87 -38.56 10.45
C GLY A 55 -27.12 -37.43 11.17
N ARG A 56 -26.22 -37.79 12.09
CA ARG A 56 -25.38 -36.85 12.82
C ARG A 56 -24.43 -36.10 11.90
N PHE A 57 -23.87 -36.76 10.88
CA PHE A 57 -23.08 -36.08 9.87
C PHE A 57 -23.91 -35.02 9.12
N ALA A 58 -25.10 -35.39 8.64
CA ALA A 58 -25.98 -34.50 7.89
C ALA A 58 -26.43 -33.27 8.72
N GLU A 59 -26.64 -33.43 10.03
CA GLU A 59 -26.91 -32.31 10.94
C GLU A 59 -25.75 -31.31 10.97
N VAL A 60 -24.52 -31.80 11.16
CA VAL A 60 -23.32 -30.94 11.24
C VAL A 60 -22.99 -30.33 9.88
N GLU A 61 -23.19 -31.07 8.80
CA GLU A 61 -23.08 -30.58 7.43
C GLU A 61 -24.06 -29.42 7.18
N HIS A 62 -25.31 -29.55 7.60
CA HIS A 62 -26.29 -28.47 7.47
C HIS A 62 -25.89 -27.23 8.28
N GLU A 63 -25.40 -27.39 9.52
CA GLU A 63 -24.87 -26.26 10.31
C GLU A 63 -23.68 -25.58 9.63
N LEU A 64 -22.78 -26.34 9.02
CA LEU A 64 -21.63 -25.82 8.28
C LEU A 64 -22.05 -25.07 7.02
N GLN A 65 -23.06 -25.56 6.30
CA GLN A 65 -23.59 -24.89 5.12
C GLN A 65 -24.21 -23.54 5.49
N GLN A 66 -24.92 -23.44 6.62
CA GLN A 66 -25.42 -22.16 7.12
C GLN A 66 -24.29 -21.15 7.43
N VAL A 67 -23.13 -21.63 7.89
CA VAL A 67 -21.94 -20.78 8.08
C VAL A 67 -21.39 -20.31 6.73
N ALA A 68 -21.31 -21.22 5.75
CA ALA A 68 -20.86 -20.89 4.39
C ALA A 68 -21.75 -19.82 3.73
N ASP A 69 -23.06 -19.93 3.90
CA ASP A 69 -24.04 -18.97 3.38
C ASP A 69 -23.84 -17.57 3.99
N ARG A 70 -23.69 -17.49 5.32
CA ARG A 70 -23.42 -16.22 6.03
C ARG A 70 -22.09 -15.58 5.64
N LEU A 71 -21.14 -16.36 5.12
CA LEU A 71 -19.85 -15.87 4.63
C LEU A 71 -19.87 -15.45 3.15
N GLY A 72 -21.07 -15.29 2.58
CA GLY A 72 -21.28 -14.84 1.21
C GLY A 72 -21.40 -15.99 0.21
N GLY A 73 -22.04 -17.08 0.61
CA GLY A 73 -22.28 -18.25 -0.25
C GLY A 73 -20.99 -18.95 -0.67
N LEU A 74 -20.14 -19.30 0.30
CA LEU A 74 -18.92 -20.06 0.03
C LEU A 74 -19.27 -21.46 -0.48
N ASP A 75 -18.55 -21.91 -1.51
CA ASP A 75 -18.53 -23.33 -1.87
C ASP A 75 -17.72 -24.08 -0.81
N LEU A 76 -18.40 -24.89 -0.01
CA LEU A 76 -17.82 -25.59 1.14
C LEU A 76 -18.07 -27.09 1.00
N THR A 77 -17.01 -27.84 0.69
CA THR A 77 -17.06 -29.31 0.72
C THR A 77 -16.93 -29.79 2.16
N VAL A 78 -17.84 -30.68 2.59
CA VAL A 78 -17.85 -31.26 3.94
C VAL A 78 -17.46 -32.74 3.86
N ILE A 79 -16.41 -33.13 4.58
CA ILE A 79 -15.84 -34.48 4.53
C ILE A 79 -15.93 -35.14 5.92
N PRO A 80 -16.60 -36.30 6.08
CA PRO A 80 -16.59 -37.05 7.34
C PRO A 80 -15.25 -37.75 7.49
N ILE A 81 -14.51 -37.50 8.57
CA ILE A 81 -13.20 -38.13 8.79
C ILE A 81 -13.07 -38.73 10.19
N ALA A 82 -12.21 -39.75 10.31
CA ALA A 82 -11.66 -40.18 11.60
C ALA A 82 -10.14 -40.04 11.54
N ALA A 83 -9.61 -38.86 11.89
CA ALA A 83 -8.18 -38.55 11.71
C ALA A 83 -7.24 -39.55 12.42
N LYS A 84 -7.69 -40.16 13.52
CA LYS A 84 -6.92 -41.17 14.26
C LYS A 84 -6.83 -42.51 13.53
N LEU A 85 -7.90 -42.90 12.83
CA LEU A 85 -8.03 -44.19 12.15
C LEU A 85 -7.65 -44.10 10.66
N GLY A 86 -7.65 -42.88 10.10
CA GLY A 86 -7.30 -42.61 8.71
C GLY A 86 -8.49 -42.56 7.74
N ASP A 87 -9.71 -42.83 8.22
CA ASP A 87 -10.93 -42.82 7.42
C ASP A 87 -11.14 -41.48 6.70
N ASN A 88 -11.28 -41.55 5.37
CA ASN A 88 -11.50 -40.42 4.44
C ASN A 88 -10.42 -39.32 4.50
N VAL A 89 -9.27 -39.57 5.13
CA VAL A 89 -8.13 -38.63 5.12
C VAL A 89 -7.31 -38.79 3.85
N VAL A 90 -6.80 -40.01 3.63
CA VAL A 90 -6.03 -40.38 2.43
C VAL A 90 -6.83 -41.37 1.60
N LEU A 91 -7.30 -42.44 2.23
CA LEU A 91 -8.09 -43.50 1.60
C LEU A 91 -9.56 -43.33 1.94
N ARG A 92 -10.43 -43.74 1.01
CA ARG A 92 -11.87 -43.82 1.24
C ARG A 92 -12.17 -44.85 2.32
N SER A 93 -13.09 -44.51 3.21
CA SER A 93 -13.51 -45.35 4.33
C SER A 93 -14.56 -46.36 3.89
N GLU A 94 -14.38 -47.63 4.27
CA GLU A 94 -15.43 -48.65 4.17
C GLU A 94 -16.52 -48.46 5.23
N ASN A 95 -16.25 -47.70 6.29
CA ASN A 95 -17.18 -47.44 7.40
C ASN A 95 -18.19 -46.33 7.09
N THR A 96 -17.98 -45.55 6.03
CA THR A 96 -18.93 -44.53 5.54
C THR A 96 -19.39 -44.84 4.11
N PRO A 97 -20.08 -45.98 3.86
CA PRO A 97 -20.53 -46.34 2.51
C PRO A 97 -21.60 -45.40 1.94
N TRP A 98 -22.17 -44.55 2.79
CA TRP A 98 -23.14 -43.52 2.45
C TRP A 98 -22.50 -42.19 1.98
N TYR A 99 -21.18 -42.04 2.10
CA TYR A 99 -20.46 -40.84 1.67
C TYR A 99 -19.79 -41.06 0.31
N ASP A 100 -20.27 -40.37 -0.72
CA ASP A 100 -19.76 -40.49 -2.10
C ASP A 100 -18.76 -39.40 -2.49
N GLY A 101 -18.46 -38.46 -1.59
CA GLY A 101 -17.57 -37.34 -1.84
C GLY A 101 -16.08 -37.72 -1.86
N PRO A 102 -15.19 -36.74 -2.10
CA PRO A 102 -13.74 -36.96 -2.13
C PRO A 102 -13.18 -37.22 -0.73
N THR A 103 -12.01 -37.86 -0.65
CA THR A 103 -11.19 -37.83 0.57
C THR A 103 -10.58 -36.44 0.78
N LEU A 104 -10.08 -36.16 1.98
CA LEU A 104 -9.40 -34.89 2.24
C LEU A 104 -8.19 -34.68 1.31
N LEU A 105 -7.40 -35.73 1.07
CA LEU A 105 -6.26 -35.66 0.16
C LEU A 105 -6.72 -35.43 -1.29
N GLU A 106 -7.72 -36.19 -1.77
CA GLU A 106 -8.28 -36.02 -3.12
C GLU A 106 -8.79 -34.59 -3.33
N TYR A 107 -9.46 -34.01 -2.33
CA TYR A 107 -9.89 -32.62 -2.37
C TYR A 107 -8.69 -31.67 -2.49
N LEU A 108 -7.67 -31.82 -1.64
CA LEU A 108 -6.50 -30.94 -1.63
C LEU A 108 -5.69 -31.01 -2.93
N GLU A 109 -5.56 -32.20 -3.53
CA GLU A 109 -4.89 -32.40 -4.82
C GLU A 109 -5.71 -31.86 -6.00
N GLY A 110 -7.04 -31.83 -5.88
CA GLY A 110 -7.96 -31.30 -6.88
C GLY A 110 -8.09 -29.78 -6.91
N ILE A 111 -7.52 -29.05 -5.93
CA ILE A 111 -7.63 -27.59 -5.89
C ILE A 111 -6.75 -26.98 -6.98
N GLU A 112 -7.40 -26.39 -7.98
CA GLU A 112 -6.72 -25.55 -8.96
C GLU A 112 -6.36 -24.20 -8.34
N LEU A 113 -5.09 -24.04 -7.98
CA LEU A 113 -4.54 -22.74 -7.63
C LEU A 113 -4.35 -21.93 -8.91
N THR A 114 -5.03 -20.77 -9.00
CA THR A 114 -4.79 -19.84 -10.11
C THR A 114 -3.32 -19.44 -10.12
N ALA A 115 -2.59 -19.81 -11.18
CA ALA A 115 -1.23 -19.37 -11.37
C ALA A 115 -1.16 -17.83 -11.42
N PRO A 116 -0.10 -17.20 -10.91
CA PRO A 116 0.09 -15.76 -11.02
C PRO A 116 -0.10 -15.31 -12.47
N HIS A 117 -1.01 -14.35 -12.69
CA HIS A 117 -1.28 -13.87 -14.04
C HIS A 117 -0.01 -13.20 -14.58
N ALA A 118 0.48 -13.71 -15.70
CA ALA A 118 1.66 -13.18 -16.37
C ALA A 118 1.27 -11.89 -17.13
N ASP A 119 0.93 -10.84 -16.39
CA ASP A 119 0.46 -9.58 -16.92
C ASP A 119 1.45 -8.44 -16.64
N PRO A 120 2.11 -7.88 -17.67
CA PRO A 120 2.97 -6.71 -17.53
C PRO A 120 2.23 -5.46 -17.03
N ALA A 121 0.92 -5.32 -17.27
CA ALA A 121 0.15 -4.15 -16.85
C ALA A 121 -0.03 -4.08 -15.32
N SER A 122 -0.06 -5.26 -14.68
CA SER A 122 -0.20 -5.42 -13.23
C SER A 122 1.13 -5.39 -12.46
N LEU A 123 2.24 -5.01 -13.10
CA LEU A 123 3.57 -5.01 -12.49
C LEU A 123 3.61 -4.27 -11.15
N ARG A 124 4.12 -4.96 -10.13
CA ARG A 124 4.52 -4.39 -8.84
C ARG A 124 5.86 -4.97 -8.43
N LEU A 125 6.90 -4.13 -8.43
CA LEU A 125 8.22 -4.48 -7.90
C LEU A 125 8.61 -3.51 -6.78
N PRO A 126 8.29 -3.83 -5.52
CA PRO A 126 8.78 -3.10 -4.36
C PRO A 126 10.30 -3.20 -4.25
N VAL A 127 10.98 -2.06 -4.20
CA VAL A 127 12.42 -1.99 -4.03
C VAL A 127 12.78 -2.29 -2.58
N GLN A 128 13.51 -3.39 -2.38
CA GLN A 128 14.01 -3.83 -1.08
C GLN A 128 15.45 -3.38 -0.85
N TRP A 129 16.27 -3.39 -1.90
CA TRP A 129 17.69 -3.08 -1.84
C TRP A 129 18.15 -2.34 -3.08
N VAL A 130 19.04 -1.37 -2.90
CA VAL A 130 19.69 -0.63 -3.99
C VAL A 130 21.19 -0.80 -3.82
N SER A 131 21.84 -1.36 -4.82
CA SER A 131 23.28 -1.58 -4.80
C SER A 131 23.96 -0.87 -5.96
N ARG A 132 25.20 -0.46 -5.73
CA ARG A 132 26.11 0.04 -6.77
C ARG A 132 27.48 -0.53 -6.43
N PRO A 133 27.89 -1.66 -7.02
CA PRO A 133 29.11 -2.35 -6.57
C PRO A 133 30.38 -1.53 -6.81
N THR A 134 30.43 -0.72 -7.88
CA THR A 134 31.51 0.26 -8.13
C THR A 134 30.95 1.58 -8.67
N ALA A 135 31.69 2.68 -8.53
CA ALA A 135 31.24 3.99 -9.01
C ALA A 135 30.98 4.05 -10.53
N GLN A 136 31.63 3.16 -11.28
CA GLN A 136 31.54 3.03 -12.74
C GLN A 136 30.39 2.10 -13.17
N GLN A 137 29.88 1.25 -12.27
CA GLN A 137 28.76 0.37 -12.56
C GLN A 137 27.43 1.06 -12.30
N ARG A 138 26.42 0.64 -13.08
CA ARG A 138 25.05 1.12 -12.92
C ARG A 138 24.47 0.65 -11.58
N ARG A 139 23.44 1.36 -11.11
CA ARG A 139 22.69 0.94 -9.92
C ARG A 139 21.86 -0.29 -10.26
N ARG A 140 21.85 -1.26 -9.35
CA ARG A 140 20.93 -2.39 -9.37
C ARG A 140 19.86 -2.20 -8.31
N TYR A 141 18.61 -2.45 -8.69
CA TYR A 141 17.45 -2.38 -7.82
C TYR A 141 16.90 -3.79 -7.63
N THR A 142 16.93 -4.27 -6.40
CA THR A 142 16.58 -5.65 -6.05
C THR A 142 15.30 -5.67 -5.23
N GLY A 143 14.40 -6.57 -5.57
CA GLY A 143 13.11 -6.75 -4.91
C GLY A 143 12.46 -8.07 -5.27
N ARG A 144 11.33 -8.35 -4.64
CA ARG A 144 10.47 -9.48 -5.01
C ARG A 144 9.26 -8.93 -5.74
N LEU A 145 8.97 -9.45 -6.93
CA LEU A 145 7.76 -9.10 -7.68
C LEU A 145 6.55 -9.49 -6.83
N SER A 146 5.68 -8.54 -6.50
CA SER A 146 4.42 -8.82 -5.80
C SER A 146 3.26 -9.03 -6.76
N ALA A 147 3.35 -8.52 -7.99
CA ALA A 147 2.40 -8.78 -9.07
C ALA A 147 3.02 -8.54 -10.44
N GLY A 148 2.40 -9.16 -11.45
CA GLY A 148 2.73 -9.00 -12.85
C GLY A 148 4.06 -9.60 -13.27
N THR A 149 4.54 -9.15 -14.43
CA THR A 149 5.78 -9.64 -15.05
C THR A 149 6.71 -8.50 -15.44
N LEU A 150 7.99 -8.83 -15.56
CA LEU A 150 9.03 -7.89 -15.93
C LEU A 150 10.05 -8.55 -16.87
N GLN A 151 10.39 -7.88 -17.95
CA GLN A 151 11.39 -8.29 -18.93
C GLN A 151 12.35 -7.15 -19.27
N VAL A 152 13.48 -7.50 -19.88
CA VAL A 152 14.40 -6.49 -20.43
C VAL A 152 13.71 -5.77 -21.60
N GLY A 153 13.78 -4.44 -21.60
CA GLY A 153 13.09 -3.58 -22.55
C GLY A 153 11.77 -3.01 -22.05
N ASP A 154 11.21 -3.53 -20.94
CA ASP A 154 9.94 -3.05 -20.42
C ASP A 154 10.05 -1.60 -19.90
N PRO A 155 9.09 -0.72 -20.23
CA PRO A 155 9.04 0.63 -19.69
C PRO A 155 8.41 0.60 -18.30
N VAL A 156 9.07 1.26 -17.34
CA VAL A 156 8.68 1.27 -15.92
C VAL A 156 8.59 2.69 -15.35
N VAL A 157 7.77 2.86 -14.33
CA VAL A 157 7.67 4.09 -13.53
C VAL A 157 8.03 3.78 -12.08
N SER A 158 8.88 4.60 -11.47
CA SER A 158 9.12 4.55 -10.03
C SER A 158 8.09 5.41 -9.29
N LEU A 159 7.34 4.80 -8.38
CA LEU A 159 6.43 5.48 -7.47
C LEU A 159 7.03 5.57 -6.06
N PRO A 160 6.83 6.68 -5.33
CA PRO A 160 5.87 7.77 -5.61
C PRO A 160 6.41 8.91 -6.49
N ALA A 161 7.69 8.88 -6.90
CA ALA A 161 8.31 10.00 -7.61
C ALA A 161 7.75 10.26 -9.02
N GLY A 162 7.17 9.25 -9.66
CA GLY A 162 6.61 9.33 -11.02
C GLY A 162 7.66 9.34 -12.13
N THR A 163 8.91 8.97 -11.83
CA THR A 163 10.01 9.00 -12.82
C THR A 163 9.95 7.76 -13.72
N ARG A 164 9.96 7.97 -15.03
CA ARG A 164 9.95 6.89 -16.03
C ARG A 164 11.37 6.46 -16.40
N SER A 165 11.55 5.17 -16.69
CA SER A 165 12.76 4.62 -17.32
C SER A 165 12.44 3.29 -18.02
N VAL A 166 13.46 2.58 -18.50
CA VAL A 166 13.36 1.30 -19.20
C VAL A 166 14.30 0.29 -18.55
N VAL A 167 13.86 -0.96 -18.40
CA VAL A 167 14.70 -2.04 -17.89
C VAL A 167 15.74 -2.43 -18.93
N THR A 168 17.01 -2.41 -18.55
CA THR A 168 18.15 -2.74 -19.44
C THR A 168 18.82 -4.07 -19.11
N ALA A 169 18.69 -4.53 -17.86
CA ALA A 169 19.10 -5.85 -17.43
C ALA A 169 18.14 -6.36 -16.36
N LEU A 170 17.94 -7.67 -16.35
CA LEU A 170 17.16 -8.40 -15.36
C LEU A 170 17.96 -9.63 -14.98
N ASP A 171 18.38 -9.71 -13.72
CA ASP A 171 18.99 -10.90 -13.15
C ASP A 171 17.97 -11.65 -12.29
N THR A 172 18.02 -12.96 -12.41
CA THR A 172 17.34 -13.92 -11.54
C THR A 172 18.36 -14.87 -10.95
N LEU A 173 17.95 -15.68 -9.97
CA LEU A 173 18.79 -16.76 -9.47
C LEU A 173 19.12 -17.78 -10.58
N ASP A 174 18.16 -18.04 -11.47
CA ASP A 174 18.34 -18.91 -12.63
C ASP A 174 18.93 -18.12 -13.80
N GLU A 175 20.01 -18.60 -14.40
CA GLU A 175 20.80 -17.86 -15.41
C GLU A 175 20.09 -17.65 -16.76
N ASN A 176 19.01 -18.40 -17.05
CA ASN A 176 18.36 -18.45 -18.37
C ASN A 176 16.89 -17.99 -18.37
N ARG A 177 16.47 -17.16 -17.41
CA ARG A 177 15.08 -16.73 -17.33
C ARG A 177 14.88 -15.39 -18.04
N PRO A 178 14.14 -15.34 -19.18
CA PRO A 178 13.95 -14.09 -19.93
C PRO A 178 12.99 -13.11 -19.24
N ALA A 179 12.18 -13.61 -18.30
CA ALA A 179 11.14 -12.84 -17.63
C ALA A 179 11.04 -13.15 -16.14
N GLY A 180 10.99 -12.11 -15.32
CA GLY A 180 10.53 -12.18 -13.95
C GLY A 180 9.01 -12.30 -13.93
N VAL A 181 8.49 -13.26 -13.16
CA VAL A 181 7.06 -13.44 -12.93
C VAL A 181 6.84 -13.46 -11.43
N ALA A 182 5.86 -12.71 -10.91
CA ALA A 182 5.54 -12.77 -9.49
C ALA A 182 5.27 -14.22 -9.05
N PRO A 183 5.76 -14.67 -7.87
CA PRO A 183 6.42 -13.89 -6.84
C PRO A 183 7.95 -14.04 -6.82
N LEU A 184 8.61 -13.94 -7.99
CA LEU A 184 10.06 -14.12 -8.13
C LEU A 184 10.87 -12.92 -7.60
N SER A 185 12.00 -13.20 -6.96
CA SER A 185 13.01 -12.19 -6.61
C SER A 185 13.91 -11.87 -7.81
N VAL A 186 14.03 -10.58 -8.13
CA VAL A 186 14.76 -10.08 -9.30
C VAL A 186 15.67 -8.93 -8.92
N SER A 187 16.74 -8.73 -9.69
CA SER A 187 17.54 -7.50 -9.67
C SER A 187 17.52 -6.87 -11.06
N ILE A 188 17.23 -5.57 -11.14
CA ILE A 188 17.15 -4.87 -12.43
C ILE A 188 18.13 -3.71 -12.52
N GLU A 189 18.57 -3.42 -13.74
CA GLU A 189 19.24 -2.18 -14.11
C GLU A 189 18.34 -1.33 -15.01
N LEU A 190 18.40 -0.01 -14.83
CA LEU A 190 17.62 0.94 -15.62
C LEU A 190 18.47 1.68 -16.65
N ALA A 191 17.82 2.15 -17.71
CA ALA A 191 18.43 2.96 -18.75
C ALA A 191 18.94 4.31 -18.20
N ASP A 192 18.20 4.91 -17.28
CA ASP A 192 18.47 6.22 -16.69
C ASP A 192 18.93 6.11 -15.22
N ASP A 193 19.85 6.99 -14.80
CA ASP A 193 20.24 7.09 -13.38
C ASP A 193 19.20 7.93 -12.62
N ILE A 194 18.13 7.25 -12.17
CA ILE A 194 17.03 7.85 -11.44
C ILE A 194 17.19 7.66 -9.92
N ASP A 195 16.68 8.63 -9.16
CA ASP A 195 16.73 8.59 -7.70
C ASP A 195 15.61 7.68 -7.18
N VAL A 196 15.98 6.44 -6.84
CA VAL A 196 15.08 5.41 -6.34
C VAL A 196 15.71 4.76 -5.11
N GLY A 197 14.91 4.64 -4.06
CA GLY A 197 15.33 4.09 -2.78
C GLY A 197 14.50 2.89 -2.33
N ARG A 198 14.87 2.32 -1.19
CA ARG A 198 14.05 1.30 -0.51
C ARG A 198 12.70 1.92 -0.13
N GLY A 199 11.62 1.19 -0.40
CA GLY A 199 10.26 1.65 -0.14
C GLY A 199 9.58 2.32 -1.33
N ASP A 200 10.30 2.51 -2.43
CA ASP A 200 9.71 2.85 -3.73
C ASP A 200 9.23 1.58 -4.43
N VAL A 201 8.29 1.73 -5.36
CA VAL A 201 7.70 0.61 -6.11
C VAL A 201 7.81 0.91 -7.60
N PHE A 202 8.40 0.00 -8.36
CA PHE A 202 8.31 0.05 -9.82
C PHE A 202 6.99 -0.54 -10.29
N VAL A 203 6.34 0.17 -11.19
CA VAL A 203 5.09 -0.22 -11.85
C VAL A 203 5.23 -0.11 -13.36
N SER A 204 4.31 -0.74 -14.09
CA SER A 204 4.28 -0.68 -15.55
C SER A 204 4.08 0.75 -16.04
N ALA A 205 4.78 1.13 -17.11
CA ALA A 205 4.58 2.42 -17.78
C ALA A 205 3.77 2.30 -19.09
N SER A 206 3.23 1.11 -19.37
CA SER A 206 2.33 0.85 -20.50
C SER A 206 1.02 1.66 -20.39
N GLU A 207 0.32 1.82 -21.51
CA GLU A 207 -0.95 2.57 -21.54
C GLU A 207 -2.06 1.87 -20.75
N ASP A 208 -2.06 0.54 -20.77
CA ASP A 208 -3.03 -0.31 -20.05
C ASP A 208 -2.62 -0.59 -18.60
N ALA A 209 -1.58 0.08 -18.09
CA ALA A 209 -1.04 -0.17 -16.75
C ALA A 209 -2.08 0.04 -15.65
N VAL A 210 -2.29 -0.97 -14.81
CA VAL A 210 -3.11 -0.87 -13.61
C VAL A 210 -2.25 -0.22 -12.53
N LEU A 211 -2.46 1.06 -12.28
CA LEU A 211 -1.65 1.83 -11.33
C LEU A 211 -2.19 1.75 -9.90
N PRO A 212 -1.31 1.63 -8.88
CA PRO A 212 -1.70 1.69 -7.49
C PRO A 212 -2.06 3.12 -7.09
N VAL A 213 -2.78 3.27 -5.99
CA VAL A 213 -3.16 4.58 -5.46
C VAL A 213 -2.03 5.16 -4.62
N LEU A 214 -1.70 6.44 -4.84
CA LEU A 214 -0.75 7.19 -4.01
C LEU A 214 -1.44 7.72 -2.74
N ALA A 215 -1.72 6.80 -1.82
CA ALA A 215 -2.58 7.06 -0.67
C ALA A 215 -1.87 7.81 0.46
N ARG A 216 -2.64 8.66 1.15
CA ARG A 216 -2.29 9.18 2.49
C ARG A 216 -3.35 8.88 3.54
N GLU A 217 -4.47 8.32 3.10
CA GLU A 217 -5.56 7.83 3.93
C GLU A 217 -5.96 6.48 3.38
N ILE A 218 -6.12 5.50 4.27
CA ILE A 218 -6.52 4.14 3.91
C ILE A 218 -7.65 3.71 4.84
N ASP A 219 -8.66 3.07 4.27
CA ASP A 219 -9.66 2.32 5.01
C ASP A 219 -9.21 0.86 5.03
N ALA A 220 -9.13 0.30 6.22
CA ALA A 220 -8.52 -0.99 6.43
C ALA A 220 -9.29 -1.81 7.48
N THR A 221 -9.30 -3.12 7.30
CA THR A 221 -9.64 -4.04 8.39
C THR A 221 -8.37 -4.37 9.15
N VAL A 222 -8.38 -4.14 10.46
CA VAL A 222 -7.26 -4.43 11.36
C VAL A 222 -7.65 -5.50 12.36
N CYS A 223 -6.78 -6.49 12.55
CA CYS A 223 -6.81 -7.40 13.67
C CYS A 223 -5.79 -6.95 14.71
N TRP A 224 -6.25 -6.72 15.93
CA TRP A 224 -5.44 -6.20 17.03
C TRP A 224 -4.85 -7.34 17.87
N PHE A 225 -3.57 -7.26 18.22
CA PHE A 225 -2.81 -8.31 18.89
C PHE A 225 -2.29 -7.94 20.27
N PHE A 226 -2.54 -6.70 20.72
CA PHE A 226 -1.91 -6.16 21.92
C PHE A 226 -2.91 -5.92 23.04
N ASP A 227 -2.45 -6.02 24.28
CA ASP A 227 -3.31 -5.84 25.47
C ASP A 227 -3.78 -4.39 25.64
N ASN A 228 -2.91 -3.43 25.31
CA ASN A 228 -3.31 -2.02 25.30
C ASN A 228 -4.27 -1.82 24.11
N PRO A 229 -5.50 -1.33 24.35
CA PRO A 229 -6.50 -1.23 23.30
C PRO A 229 -6.17 -0.10 22.32
N LEU A 230 -6.50 -0.31 21.05
CA LEU A 230 -6.36 0.68 19.99
C LEU A 230 -7.53 1.68 20.03
N ARG A 231 -7.22 2.97 20.01
CA ARG A 231 -8.21 4.06 20.03
C ARG A 231 -7.96 5.07 18.90
N ALA A 232 -8.99 5.82 18.55
CA ALA A 232 -8.85 6.97 17.66
C ALA A 232 -7.85 7.99 18.24
N GLY A 233 -6.94 8.48 17.40
CA GLY A 233 -5.85 9.38 17.77
C GLY A 233 -4.51 8.67 18.05
N ASP A 234 -4.50 7.36 18.22
CA ASP A 234 -3.28 6.60 18.47
C ASP A 234 -2.32 6.68 17.28
N ARG A 235 -1.02 6.70 17.60
CA ARG A 235 0.06 6.82 16.63
C ARG A 235 0.89 5.55 16.63
N LEU A 236 1.04 4.96 15.44
CA LEU A 236 1.74 3.70 15.22
C LEU A 236 2.64 3.82 14.01
N ALA A 237 3.62 2.94 13.89
CA ALA A 237 4.34 2.73 12.65
C ALA A 237 3.59 1.70 11.79
N LEU A 238 3.18 2.09 10.59
CA LEU A 238 2.61 1.20 9.59
C LEU A 238 3.71 0.74 8.64
N LYS A 239 3.89 -0.57 8.52
CA LYS A 239 4.81 -1.17 7.56
C LYS A 239 4.06 -1.95 6.49
N GLN A 240 4.19 -1.48 5.25
CA GLN A 240 3.62 -2.08 4.03
C GLN A 240 4.78 -2.46 3.12
N GLY A 241 4.92 -3.76 2.84
CA GLY A 241 6.04 -4.29 2.07
C GLY A 241 7.39 -3.81 2.60
N THR A 242 8.10 -3.03 1.78
CA THR A 242 9.45 -2.52 2.08
C THR A 242 9.46 -1.13 2.72
N ARG A 243 8.29 -0.48 2.85
CA ARG A 243 8.09 0.89 3.33
C ARG A 243 7.51 0.90 4.74
N THR A 244 8.07 1.73 5.61
CA THR A 244 7.53 2.02 6.94
C THR A 244 7.20 3.51 7.04
N VAL A 245 5.99 3.85 7.47
CA VAL A 245 5.51 5.22 7.64
C VAL A 245 4.83 5.36 8.99
N ARG A 246 4.75 6.59 9.51
CA ARG A 246 3.89 6.84 10.68
C ARG A 246 2.45 6.89 10.24
N ALA A 247 1.59 6.24 11.00
CA ALA A 247 0.15 6.26 10.82
C ALA A 247 -0.53 6.77 12.10
N THR A 248 -1.65 7.46 11.93
CA THR A 248 -2.54 7.87 13.01
C THR A 248 -3.91 7.31 12.74
N VAL A 249 -4.49 6.62 13.72
CA VAL A 249 -5.87 6.15 13.67
C VAL A 249 -6.77 7.38 13.66
N GLN A 250 -7.50 7.61 12.57
CA GLN A 250 -8.47 8.71 12.51
C GLN A 250 -9.77 8.31 13.20
N GLU A 251 -10.27 7.13 12.86
CA GLU A 251 -11.59 6.67 13.27
C GLU A 251 -11.65 5.14 13.27
N LEU A 252 -12.48 4.61 14.18
CA LEU A 252 -12.87 3.21 14.23
C LEU A 252 -14.32 3.14 13.74
N HIS A 253 -14.56 2.48 12.61
CA HIS A 253 -15.89 2.42 11.99
C HIS A 253 -16.72 1.29 12.52
N THR A 254 -16.14 0.08 12.53
CA THR A 254 -16.84 -1.11 12.99
C THR A 254 -15.92 -2.04 13.75
N LYS A 255 -16.49 -2.84 14.64
CA LYS A 255 -15.84 -3.95 15.33
C LYS A 255 -16.66 -5.21 15.10
N LEU A 256 -16.02 -6.28 14.66
CA LEU A 256 -16.65 -7.58 14.51
C LEU A 256 -16.88 -8.21 15.89
N ASP A 257 -18.13 -8.56 16.19
CA ASP A 257 -18.45 -9.37 17.37
C ASP A 257 -18.01 -10.83 17.12
N PRO A 258 -17.12 -11.39 17.96
CA PRO A 258 -16.62 -12.75 17.76
C PRO A 258 -17.68 -13.84 18.01
N GLU A 259 -18.78 -13.53 18.70
CA GLU A 259 -19.85 -14.45 19.05
C GLU A 259 -20.98 -14.45 18.03
N THR A 260 -21.45 -13.26 17.63
CA THR A 260 -22.61 -13.14 16.71
C THR A 260 -22.21 -13.05 15.25
N LEU A 261 -20.96 -12.64 14.97
CA LEU A 261 -20.46 -12.23 13.66
C LEU A 261 -21.08 -10.95 13.11
N ASP A 262 -21.82 -10.20 13.94
CA ASP A 262 -22.36 -8.90 13.55
C ASP A 262 -21.29 -7.81 13.70
N GLU A 263 -21.50 -6.69 13.01
CA GLU A 263 -20.64 -5.52 13.11
C GLU A 263 -21.23 -4.54 14.14
N VAL A 264 -20.44 -4.22 15.15
CA VAL A 264 -20.71 -3.16 16.11
C VAL A 264 -20.19 -1.85 15.54
N GLU A 265 -21.08 -0.90 15.27
CA GLU A 265 -20.73 0.41 14.72
C GLU A 265 -20.06 1.33 15.76
N TYR A 266 -19.09 2.11 15.30
CA TYR A 266 -18.34 3.13 16.04
C TYR A 266 -17.86 2.68 17.44
N PRO A 267 -17.06 1.60 17.52
CA PRO A 267 -16.50 1.16 18.78
C PRO A 267 -15.56 2.22 19.36
N VAL A 268 -15.57 2.37 20.68
CA VAL A 268 -14.65 3.30 21.38
C VAL A 268 -13.19 2.83 21.25
N GLU A 269 -12.99 1.51 21.21
CA GLU A 269 -11.66 0.89 21.15
C GLU A 269 -11.69 -0.52 20.54
N LEU A 270 -10.53 -0.98 20.07
CA LEU A 270 -10.29 -2.39 19.72
C LEU A 270 -9.34 -3.02 20.76
N ALA A 271 -9.83 -4.03 21.47
CA ALA A 271 -9.09 -4.79 22.46
C ALA A 271 -8.38 -6.02 21.83
N LEU A 272 -7.64 -6.76 22.65
CA LEU A 272 -6.89 -7.94 22.21
C LEU A 272 -7.77 -8.93 21.42
N ASN A 273 -7.31 -9.27 20.21
CA ASN A 273 -7.97 -10.15 19.24
C ASN A 273 -9.27 -9.62 18.61
N ASP A 274 -9.61 -8.35 18.83
CA ASP A 274 -10.68 -7.70 18.08
C ASP A 274 -10.27 -7.51 16.62
N ILE A 275 -11.28 -7.49 15.76
CA ILE A 275 -11.14 -7.19 14.34
C ILE A 275 -12.08 -6.04 14.05
N GLY A 276 -11.59 -4.98 13.42
CA GLY A 276 -12.40 -3.81 13.13
C GLY A 276 -12.00 -3.09 11.86
N SER A 277 -12.95 -2.36 11.29
CA SER A 277 -12.71 -1.43 10.19
C SER A 277 -12.24 -0.09 10.75
N VAL A 278 -11.14 0.44 10.23
CA VAL A 278 -10.48 1.65 10.72
C VAL A 278 -10.04 2.53 9.55
N THR A 279 -10.05 3.84 9.74
CA THR A 279 -9.36 4.77 8.83
C THR A 279 -8.01 5.15 9.41
N LEU A 280 -6.95 4.92 8.65
CA LEU A 280 -5.59 5.29 9.02
C LEU A 280 -5.10 6.43 8.12
N ARG A 281 -4.53 7.46 8.74
CA ARG A 281 -3.88 8.55 8.03
C ARG A 281 -2.37 8.44 8.17
N THR A 282 -1.65 8.49 7.04
CA THR A 282 -0.20 8.35 7.02
C THR A 282 0.53 9.68 6.90
N SER A 283 1.72 9.73 7.50
CA SER A 283 2.58 10.91 7.46
C SER A 283 3.19 11.14 6.07
N SER A 284 3.38 10.08 5.29
CA SER A 284 3.90 10.13 3.92
C SER A 284 3.08 9.22 3.00
N VAL A 285 3.22 9.43 1.69
CA VAL A 285 2.53 8.65 0.66
C VAL A 285 2.85 7.17 0.80
N LEU A 286 1.81 6.33 0.71
CA LEU A 286 1.87 4.89 0.48
C LEU A 286 1.51 4.60 -0.96
N VAL A 287 2.18 3.62 -1.56
CA VAL A 287 1.83 3.10 -2.87
C VAL A 287 0.96 1.87 -2.62
N ALA A 288 -0.36 2.09 -2.56
CA ALA A 288 -1.32 1.13 -2.02
C ALA A 288 -2.23 0.55 -3.11
N ASP A 289 -2.42 -0.76 -3.07
CA ASP A 289 -3.48 -1.46 -3.79
C ASP A 289 -4.53 -1.94 -2.78
N ASN A 290 -5.75 -2.22 -3.24
CA ASN A 290 -6.71 -2.93 -2.41
C ASN A 290 -6.24 -4.38 -2.23
N TYR A 291 -6.46 -4.95 -1.04
CA TYR A 291 -6.05 -6.31 -0.72
C TYR A 291 -6.72 -7.37 -1.62
N ALA A 292 -7.93 -7.09 -2.09
CA ALA A 292 -8.65 -7.96 -3.01
C ALA A 292 -7.94 -8.09 -4.38
N ASP A 293 -7.27 -7.04 -4.83
CA ASP A 293 -6.59 -6.95 -6.13
C ASP A 293 -5.14 -7.42 -6.01
N ASN A 294 -4.44 -7.00 -4.96
CA ASN A 294 -3.07 -7.40 -4.69
C ASN A 294 -2.85 -7.63 -3.18
N ARG A 295 -2.76 -8.90 -2.77
CA ARG A 295 -2.58 -9.28 -1.37
C ARG A 295 -1.26 -8.81 -0.77
N ASP A 296 -0.18 -8.92 -1.53
CA ASP A 296 1.16 -8.57 -1.06
C ASP A 296 1.29 -7.06 -0.85
N ASN A 297 0.72 -6.25 -1.75
CA ASN A 297 0.79 -4.79 -1.66
C ASN A 297 -0.34 -4.16 -0.83
N GLY A 298 -1.47 -4.85 -0.68
CA GLY A 298 -2.62 -4.43 0.12
C GLY A 298 -2.59 -4.90 1.58
N ALA A 299 -1.56 -5.63 2.01
CA ALA A 299 -1.37 -6.02 3.42
C ALA A 299 -0.36 -5.10 4.14
N PHE A 300 -0.56 -4.92 5.44
CA PHE A 300 0.38 -4.19 6.29
C PHE A 300 0.38 -4.72 7.72
N ILE A 301 1.41 -4.34 8.47
CA ILE A 301 1.46 -4.52 9.92
C ILE A 301 1.53 -3.16 10.63
N LEU A 302 0.98 -3.13 11.84
CA LEU A 302 1.09 -2.02 12.76
C LEU A 302 2.11 -2.36 13.84
N ILE A 303 3.01 -1.42 14.09
CA ILE A 303 4.16 -1.57 14.98
C ILE A 303 4.08 -0.44 16.01
N ASP A 304 4.23 -0.78 17.28
CA ASP A 304 4.38 0.23 18.32
C ASP A 304 5.75 0.91 18.22
N GLU A 305 5.80 2.25 18.23
CA GLU A 305 7.05 3.00 18.05
C GLU A 305 7.97 2.92 19.28
N VAL A 306 7.45 2.53 20.45
CA VAL A 306 8.22 2.48 21.69
C VAL A 306 8.83 1.08 21.87
N SER A 307 8.00 0.03 21.83
CA SER A 307 8.46 -1.35 22.02
C SER A 307 9.03 -1.98 20.75
N ASN A 308 8.68 -1.46 19.57
CA ASN A 308 8.91 -2.09 18.26
C ASN A 308 8.19 -3.43 18.05
N ASP A 309 7.20 -3.74 18.89
CA ASP A 309 6.39 -4.95 18.72
C ASP A 309 5.37 -4.78 17.60
N THR A 310 5.06 -5.89 16.93
CA THR A 310 3.93 -5.93 16.00
C THR A 310 2.63 -6.04 16.78
N VAL A 311 1.93 -4.92 16.90
CA VAL A 311 0.71 -4.78 17.72
C VAL A 311 -0.57 -5.07 16.94
N GLY A 312 -0.50 -5.11 15.62
CA GLY A 312 -1.63 -5.49 14.77
C GLY A 312 -1.23 -5.81 13.34
N ALA A 313 -2.16 -6.39 12.59
CA ALA A 313 -2.02 -6.58 11.16
C ALA A 313 -3.32 -6.19 10.47
N GLY A 314 -3.22 -5.70 9.24
CA GLY A 314 -4.37 -5.20 8.52
C GLY A 314 -4.29 -5.40 7.01
N ILE A 315 -5.47 -5.28 6.41
CA ILE A 315 -5.68 -5.34 4.97
C ILE A 315 -6.32 -4.05 4.51
N ILE A 316 -5.86 -3.52 3.38
CA ILE A 316 -6.37 -2.29 2.78
C ILE A 316 -7.64 -2.63 2.00
N LEU A 317 -8.76 -2.04 2.41
CA LEU A 317 -10.04 -2.14 1.69
C LEU A 317 -10.13 -1.06 0.61
N GLN A 318 -9.74 0.15 0.96
CA GLN A 318 -9.75 1.29 0.05
C GLN A 318 -8.58 2.22 0.34
N ALA A 319 -7.88 2.61 -0.71
CA ALA A 319 -6.79 3.57 -0.67
C ALA A 319 -7.25 4.93 -1.22
N ARG A 320 -6.96 6.03 -0.51
CA ARG A 320 -7.40 7.38 -0.89
C ARG A 320 -6.22 8.34 -0.98
N GLU A 321 -6.08 8.98 -2.14
CA GLU A 321 -5.19 10.13 -2.28
C GLU A 321 -5.76 11.29 -1.45
N LEU A 322 -4.94 11.85 -0.55
CA LEU A 322 -5.22 13.19 -0.04
C LEU A 322 -4.88 14.19 -1.13
N LYS A 323 -5.79 14.34 -2.11
CA LYS A 323 -5.90 15.61 -2.82
C LYS A 323 -6.22 16.64 -1.74
N PRO A 324 -5.49 17.77 -1.64
CA PRO A 324 -5.88 18.83 -0.71
C PRO A 324 -7.35 19.10 -0.98
N SER A 325 -8.17 18.76 -0.01
CA SER A 325 -9.60 18.68 -0.19
C SER A 325 -10.05 20.04 -0.69
N GLY A 326 -10.75 20.08 -1.83
CA GLY A 326 -11.69 21.16 -2.13
C GLY A 326 -12.86 21.18 -1.15
N HIS A 327 -12.71 20.58 0.04
CA HIS A 327 -13.59 20.79 1.16
C HIS A 327 -13.26 22.19 1.66
N ASN A 328 -14.14 23.12 1.31
CA ASN A 328 -14.33 24.34 2.07
C ASN A 328 -14.46 23.91 3.54
N ARG A 329 -13.36 24.03 4.29
CA ARG A 329 -13.44 24.33 5.71
C ARG A 329 -14.51 25.40 5.85
N SER A 330 -15.63 25.09 6.51
CA SER A 330 -16.73 26.06 6.70
C SER A 330 -16.27 27.28 7.51
N ASP A 331 -15.14 27.12 8.20
CA ASP A 331 -14.34 28.10 8.91
C ASP A 331 -13.44 28.98 8.02
N ILE A 332 -13.25 28.65 6.74
CA ILE A 332 -12.49 29.47 5.77
C ILE A 332 -13.41 29.89 4.63
N LYS A 333 -14.03 31.07 4.77
CA LYS A 333 -14.70 31.73 3.65
C LYS A 333 -13.66 32.34 2.72
N TRP A 334 -13.45 31.70 1.57
CA TRP A 334 -12.72 32.31 0.47
C TRP A 334 -13.49 33.53 -0.02
N HIS A 335 -12.91 34.71 0.16
CA HIS A 335 -13.42 35.92 -0.46
C HIS A 335 -12.77 36.05 -1.85
N PRO A 336 -13.51 35.76 -2.94
CA PRO A 336 -12.98 35.98 -4.28
C PRO A 336 -12.71 37.47 -4.46
N SER A 337 -11.52 37.80 -4.97
CA SER A 337 -11.25 39.17 -5.41
C SER A 337 -12.13 39.48 -6.62
N SER A 338 -12.63 40.72 -6.70
CA SER A 338 -13.34 41.22 -7.90
C SER A 338 -12.44 41.32 -9.13
N LEU A 339 -11.12 41.15 -8.97
CA LEU A 339 -10.15 41.13 -10.06
C LEU A 339 -9.62 39.72 -10.25
N ASP A 340 -9.82 39.18 -11.45
CA ASP A 340 -9.23 37.91 -11.83
C ASP A 340 -7.70 38.02 -12.02
N ARG A 341 -7.08 36.88 -12.28
CA ARG A 341 -5.62 36.77 -12.45
C ARG A 341 -5.16 37.39 -13.76
N GLU A 342 -5.94 37.26 -14.83
CA GLU A 342 -5.58 37.74 -16.17
C GLU A 342 -5.59 39.26 -16.25
N TYR A 343 -6.60 39.90 -15.67
CA TYR A 343 -6.70 41.35 -15.56
C TYR A 343 -5.49 41.93 -14.82
N ARG A 344 -5.07 41.31 -13.71
CA ARG A 344 -3.88 41.72 -12.97
C ARG A 344 -2.60 41.57 -13.78
N TRP A 345 -2.48 40.52 -14.58
CA TRP A 345 -1.31 40.32 -15.44
C TRP A 345 -1.23 41.33 -16.57
N ASN A 346 -2.37 41.60 -17.19
CA ASN A 346 -2.47 42.57 -18.28
C ASN A 346 -2.22 44.00 -17.79
N SER A 347 -2.73 44.36 -16.60
CA SER A 347 -2.55 45.71 -16.05
C SER A 347 -1.14 45.98 -15.53
N THR A 348 -0.46 44.95 -15.02
CA THR A 348 0.93 45.08 -14.52
C THR A 348 1.97 44.75 -15.59
N GLY A 349 1.56 44.24 -16.76
CA GLY A 349 2.46 43.77 -17.81
C GLY A 349 3.30 42.55 -17.42
N GLN A 350 2.95 41.87 -16.33
CA GLN A 350 3.75 40.77 -15.76
C GLN A 350 2.89 39.61 -15.24
N ARG A 351 3.39 38.39 -15.38
CA ARG A 351 2.76 37.21 -14.78
C ARG A 351 3.19 37.05 -13.31
N GLY A 352 2.22 37.15 -12.40
CA GLY A 352 2.38 36.87 -10.98
C GLY A 352 2.50 35.37 -10.65
N ALA A 353 3.45 35.06 -9.77
CA ALA A 353 3.69 33.75 -9.14
C ALA A 353 3.96 33.94 -7.65
N THR A 354 3.90 32.88 -6.84
CA THR A 354 4.22 32.95 -5.41
C THR A 354 5.33 31.93 -5.10
N ILE A 355 6.45 32.40 -4.56
CA ILE A 355 7.62 31.62 -4.17
C ILE A 355 7.63 31.55 -2.65
N TRP A 356 7.64 30.33 -2.12
CA TRP A 356 7.66 30.06 -0.70
C TRP A 356 9.00 29.48 -0.28
N PHE A 357 9.67 30.13 0.68
CA PHE A 357 10.94 29.63 1.24
C PHE A 357 10.68 28.87 2.55
N THR A 358 10.82 27.54 2.53
CA THR A 358 10.72 26.66 3.71
C THR A 358 12.09 26.18 4.21
N GLY A 359 12.21 25.85 5.50
CA GLY A 359 13.45 25.35 6.10
C GLY A 359 13.59 25.68 7.59
N LEU A 360 14.57 25.08 8.26
CA LEU A 360 14.82 25.22 9.70
C LEU A 360 15.12 26.68 10.12
N PRO A 361 14.88 27.08 11.38
CA PRO A 361 15.31 28.38 11.90
C PRO A 361 16.80 28.66 11.57
N ALA A 362 17.12 29.92 11.27
CA ALA A 362 18.46 30.36 10.84
C ALA A 362 19.02 29.75 9.53
N SER A 363 18.25 28.95 8.77
CA SER A 363 18.72 28.34 7.50
C SER A 363 18.87 29.32 6.31
N GLY A 364 18.94 30.63 6.55
CA GLY A 364 19.13 31.65 5.50
C GLY A 364 17.92 31.97 4.61
N LYS A 365 16.71 31.48 4.94
CA LYS A 365 15.48 31.71 4.15
C LYS A 365 15.21 33.19 3.91
N SER A 366 15.32 33.99 4.98
CA SER A 366 15.09 35.44 4.92
C SER A 366 16.11 36.13 4.02
N THR A 367 17.37 35.69 4.07
CA THR A 367 18.47 36.21 3.25
C THR A 367 18.22 35.92 1.77
N LEU A 368 17.83 34.68 1.44
CA LEU A 368 17.49 34.29 0.08
C LEU A 368 16.24 35.01 -0.44
N ALA A 369 15.23 35.18 0.42
CA ALA A 369 14.03 35.90 0.04
C ALA A 369 14.39 37.34 -0.35
N VAL A 370 15.03 38.10 0.54
CA VAL A 370 15.40 39.50 0.26
C VAL A 370 16.31 39.63 -0.98
N ALA A 371 17.24 38.70 -1.18
CA ALA A 371 18.10 38.70 -2.36
C ALA A 371 17.31 38.48 -3.66
N VAL A 372 16.31 37.59 -3.65
CA VAL A 372 15.46 37.32 -4.80
C VAL A 372 14.58 38.53 -5.09
N GLU A 373 13.91 39.11 -4.10
CA GLU A 373 13.11 40.34 -4.26
C GLU A 373 13.95 41.45 -4.92
N ARG A 374 15.15 41.71 -4.39
CA ARG A 374 16.05 42.73 -4.91
C ARG A 374 16.40 42.48 -6.38
N ALA A 375 16.79 41.26 -6.74
CA ALA A 375 17.15 40.92 -8.11
C ALA A 375 15.99 41.14 -9.10
N LEU A 376 14.75 40.87 -8.66
CA LEU A 376 13.55 41.02 -9.49
C LEU A 376 13.20 42.49 -9.69
N VAL A 377 13.23 43.29 -8.63
CA VAL A 377 12.99 44.74 -8.70
C VAL A 377 14.05 45.45 -9.54
N GLU A 378 15.34 45.12 -9.35
CA GLU A 378 16.43 45.68 -10.15
C GLU A 378 16.34 45.28 -11.63
N SER A 379 15.69 44.16 -11.95
CA SER A 379 15.40 43.74 -13.34
C SER A 379 14.14 44.40 -13.95
N GLY A 380 13.50 45.33 -13.22
CA GLY A 380 12.31 46.04 -13.66
C GLY A 380 10.98 45.31 -13.42
N GLN A 381 10.98 44.26 -12.59
CA GLN A 381 9.77 43.52 -12.25
C GLN A 381 9.16 44.01 -10.93
N VAL A 382 7.83 43.94 -10.79
CA VAL A 382 7.16 44.26 -9.53
C VAL A 382 7.15 43.02 -8.65
N ALA A 383 7.97 43.04 -7.60
CA ALA A 383 8.07 41.99 -6.59
C ALA A 383 7.91 42.59 -5.18
N THR A 384 7.33 41.82 -4.27
CA THR A 384 7.20 42.18 -2.85
C THR A 384 7.51 40.97 -1.99
N CYS A 385 8.26 41.18 -0.90
CA CYS A 385 8.54 40.18 0.12
C CYS A 385 7.67 40.42 1.36
N SER A 386 6.87 39.42 1.75
CA SER A 386 6.13 39.45 3.01
C SER A 386 6.75 38.49 4.04
N THR A 387 6.66 38.84 5.32
CA THR A 387 7.00 37.99 6.47
C THR A 387 5.75 37.63 7.26
N GLY A 388 5.54 36.35 7.49
CA GLY A 388 4.36 35.76 8.15
C GLY A 388 4.28 35.99 9.66
N THR A 389 5.20 36.77 10.24
CA THR A 389 5.12 37.15 11.66
C THR A 389 3.87 37.99 11.98
N THR A 390 3.13 38.48 10.97
CA THR A 390 1.82 39.14 11.13
C THR A 390 0.62 38.18 10.98
N CYS A 391 0.84 36.89 10.74
CA CYS A 391 -0.22 35.86 10.58
C CYS A 391 -0.08 34.66 11.53
N GLY A 392 0.76 34.74 12.57
CA GLY A 392 0.92 33.65 13.55
C GLY A 392 1.66 32.40 13.04
N MET A 393 2.39 32.51 11.92
CA MET A 393 3.31 31.46 11.42
C MET A 393 4.52 32.11 10.72
N ASP A 394 5.73 31.79 11.15
CA ASP A 394 6.98 32.30 10.56
C ASP A 394 7.18 31.80 9.11
N CYS A 395 6.67 32.52 8.11
CA CYS A 395 6.80 32.16 6.69
C CYS A 395 7.00 33.40 5.81
N ARG A 396 8.02 33.41 4.93
CA ARG A 396 8.20 34.51 3.95
C ARG A 396 7.74 34.10 2.56
N THR A 397 7.05 35.00 1.88
CA THR A 397 6.53 34.81 0.52
C THR A 397 7.07 35.89 -0.41
N ILE A 398 7.54 35.51 -1.58
CA ILE A 398 7.96 36.45 -2.64
C ILE A 398 7.26 36.11 -3.93
N SER A 399 6.72 37.11 -4.61
CA SER A 399 6.13 36.91 -5.94
C SER A 399 6.99 37.49 -7.06
N ALA A 400 7.55 36.64 -7.95
CA ALA A 400 7.94 37.00 -9.33
C ALA A 400 8.32 35.79 -10.22
N SER A 401 8.49 36.04 -11.55
CA SER A 401 8.91 35.08 -12.60
C SER A 401 9.39 35.81 -13.90
N PRO A 402 10.13 35.17 -14.85
CA PRO A 402 11.07 35.80 -15.80
C PRO A 402 10.50 36.03 -17.23
N PRO A 403 11.29 36.67 -18.12
CA PRO A 403 10.84 36.99 -19.47
C PRO A 403 10.94 35.81 -20.45
N ALA A 404 10.05 35.83 -21.43
CA ALA A 404 10.25 35.20 -22.73
C ALA A 404 10.84 36.24 -23.68
N THR A 405 12.03 35.98 -24.27
CA THR A 405 12.47 36.27 -25.67
C THR A 405 13.99 36.54 -25.82
N GLY A 406 14.61 35.84 -26.79
CA GLY A 406 15.68 36.34 -27.69
C GLY A 406 17.16 36.32 -27.21
N PRO A 407 18.13 35.91 -28.06
CA PRO A 407 19.49 35.59 -27.61
C PRO A 407 20.36 36.84 -27.49
N ARG A 408 21.03 37.01 -26.34
CA ARG A 408 22.23 37.84 -26.22
C ARG A 408 23.32 37.07 -25.50
N THR A 409 24.42 36.84 -26.21
CA THR A 409 25.69 36.34 -25.70
C THR A 409 26.25 37.34 -24.69
N PHE A 410 26.52 36.88 -23.45
CA PHE A 410 27.38 37.59 -22.51
C PHE A 410 28.52 36.65 -22.11
N ALA A 411 29.75 37.07 -22.40
CA ALA A 411 30.97 36.46 -21.91
C ALA A 411 31.20 36.89 -20.46
N ALA A 412 31.45 35.93 -19.57
CA ALA A 412 31.92 36.20 -18.22
C ALA A 412 33.39 35.78 -18.12
N SER A 413 34.29 36.75 -18.20
CA SER A 413 35.69 36.62 -17.81
C SER A 413 35.79 36.62 -16.28
N GLY A 414 36.39 35.56 -15.73
CA GLY A 414 37.16 35.61 -14.48
C GLY A 414 36.38 35.53 -13.16
N ILE A 415 35.95 34.32 -12.75
CA ILE A 415 35.85 33.94 -11.33
C ILE A 415 36.19 32.43 -11.21
N SER A 416 37.22 32.10 -10.42
CA SER A 416 37.69 30.73 -10.17
C SER A 416 36.75 29.92 -9.27
N PRO A 417 36.76 28.58 -9.34
CA PRO A 417 35.72 27.71 -8.81
C PRO A 417 36.04 27.22 -7.39
N GLY A 418 35.19 27.54 -6.42
CA GLY A 418 35.27 26.97 -5.08
C GLY A 418 33.91 27.05 -4.39
N CYS A 419 33.35 25.88 -4.07
CA CYS A 419 32.12 25.68 -3.29
C CYS A 419 30.79 26.12 -3.94
N TRP A 420 30.21 25.22 -4.75
CA TRP A 420 28.77 25.24 -5.08
C TRP A 420 28.16 23.85 -4.88
N PRO A 421 26.96 23.73 -4.28
CA PRO A 421 26.14 22.54 -4.47
C PRO A 421 25.59 22.57 -5.90
N MET A 422 26.09 21.65 -6.74
CA MET A 422 25.78 21.50 -8.18
C MET A 422 24.27 21.49 -8.55
N ARG A 423 23.34 21.28 -7.60
CA ARG A 423 21.89 21.17 -7.88
C ARG A 423 21.21 22.50 -8.24
N ALA A 424 21.68 23.64 -7.74
CA ALA A 424 21.08 24.95 -8.06
C ALA A 424 21.45 25.43 -9.47
N TRP A 425 22.69 25.17 -9.89
CA TRP A 425 23.23 25.63 -11.17
C TRP A 425 22.61 24.90 -12.38
N TRP A 426 22.28 23.62 -12.22
CA TRP A 426 21.63 22.81 -13.27
C TRP A 426 20.16 23.16 -13.50
N ARG A 427 19.40 23.55 -12.46
CA ARG A 427 18.02 24.03 -12.64
C ARG A 427 17.96 25.40 -13.33
N TRP A 428 18.93 26.27 -13.08
CA TRP A 428 19.01 27.59 -13.72
C TRP A 428 19.36 27.49 -15.22
N ARG A 429 20.31 26.62 -15.61
CA ARG A 429 20.66 26.39 -17.04
C ARG A 429 19.52 25.77 -17.87
N ARG A 430 18.65 24.94 -17.27
CA ARG A 430 17.50 24.34 -17.97
C ARG A 430 16.37 25.34 -18.22
N TRP A 431 16.33 26.41 -17.45
CA TRP A 431 15.29 27.43 -17.50
C TRP A 431 15.60 28.56 -18.49
N CYS A 432 16.88 28.91 -18.68
CA CYS A 432 17.28 29.86 -19.73
C CYS A 432 17.27 29.29 -21.17
N ARG A 433 16.91 28.01 -21.36
CA ARG A 433 16.87 27.33 -22.68
C ARG A 433 15.45 26.98 -23.17
N ARG A 434 14.39 27.44 -22.50
CA ARG A 434 13.00 27.30 -22.99
C ARG A 434 12.32 28.66 -23.06
#